data_AF-A0A955VMW6-F1
#
_entry.id   AF-A0A955VMW6-F1
#
_cell.length_a   1.000
_cell.length_b   1.000
_cell.length_c   1.000
_cell.angle_alpha   90.00
_cell.angle_beta   90.00
_cell.angle_gamma   90.00
#
_symmetry.space_group_name_H-M   'P 1'
#
loop_
_entity.id
_entity.type
_entity.pdbx_description
1 polymer ?
#
loop_
_entity_poly.entity_id
_entity_poly.type
_entity_poly.pdbx_seq_one_letter_code
_entity_poly.pdbx_strand_id
1 'polypeptide(L)'
;EGSVSVRPHIYIHKYFQQVFEVSFQFRNPFGIDPTTGGRLFPQIWQIAIMPTFSVGSGTYTRPQIRLIYALSVLNNSARRTYAEDDPRRNQKLQHFLGVGVEWWFNSSYR
;
A
#
# COMPACT_ATOMS: atom_id res chain seq x y z
N GLU A 1 14.21 -9.06 6.45
CA GLU A 1 13.14 -8.40 5.69
C GLU A 1 12.31 -7.57 6.66
N GLY A 2 11.58 -6.56 6.18
CA GLY A 2 10.83 -5.68 7.08
C GLY A 2 9.91 -4.71 6.34
N SER A 3 8.95 -4.19 7.08
CA SER A 3 8.00 -3.19 6.59
C SER A 3 7.66 -2.20 7.70
N VAL A 4 7.53 -0.93 7.33
CA VAL A 4 7.01 0.14 8.19
C VAL A 4 5.86 0.79 7.46
N SER A 5 4.75 1.00 8.15
CA SER A 5 3.57 1.64 7.58
C SER A 5 2.98 2.63 8.56
N VAL A 6 2.69 3.83 8.08
CA VAL A 6 2.04 4.88 8.83
C VAL A 6 0.79 5.32 8.07
N ARG A 7 -0.35 5.37 8.76
CA ARG A 7 -1.64 5.70 8.17
C ARG A 7 -2.37 6.73 9.01
N PRO A 8 -2.09 8.03 8.85
CA PRO A 8 -2.83 9.06 9.57
C PRO A 8 -4.25 9.19 9.01
N HIS A 9 -5.21 9.38 9.92
CA HIS A 9 -6.61 9.65 9.63
C HIS A 9 -6.94 11.09 10.04
N ILE A 10 -7.37 11.91 9.09
CA ILE A 10 -7.82 13.27 9.34
C ILE A 10 -9.36 13.30 9.26
N TYR A 11 -10.01 13.55 10.40
CA TYR A 11 -11.46 13.62 10.49
C TYR A 11 -11.92 15.05 10.15
N ILE A 12 -12.53 15.21 8.97
CA ILE A 12 -13.05 16.51 8.52
C ILE A 12 -14.51 16.67 8.98
N HIS A 13 -15.27 15.57 8.93
CA HIS A 13 -16.65 15.54 9.38
C HIS A 13 -16.97 14.19 10.04
N LYS A 14 -18.13 14.08 10.70
CA LYS A 14 -18.57 12.82 11.32
C LYS A 14 -18.65 11.66 10.33
N TYR A 15 -18.93 11.96 9.07
CA TYR A 15 -19.09 10.97 8.00
C TYR A 15 -17.97 10.95 6.97
N PHE A 16 -17.06 11.93 7.01
CA PHE A 16 -16.02 12.09 6.00
C PHE A 16 -14.65 12.22 6.67
N GLN A 17 -13.75 11.34 6.26
CA GLN A 17 -12.38 11.31 6.73
C GLN A 17 -11.43 11.23 5.52
N GLN A 18 -10.34 11.97 5.59
CA GLN A 18 -9.25 11.85 4.64
C GLN A 18 -8.18 10.96 5.26
N VAL A 19 -7.92 9.82 4.62
CA VAL A 19 -6.88 8.90 5.06
C VAL A 19 -5.68 9.04 4.13
N PHE A 20 -4.49 9.04 4.71
CA PHE A 20 -3.23 8.93 3.97
C PHE A 20 -2.52 7.67 4.40
N GLU A 21 -1.75 7.06 3.52
CA GLU A 21 -0.87 5.96 3.85
C GLU A 21 0.51 6.20 3.27
N VAL A 22 1.53 5.95 4.08
CA VAL A 22 2.92 5.89 3.64
C VAL A 22 3.50 4.60 4.18
N SER A 23 3.97 3.74 3.29
CA SER A 23 4.61 2.49 3.65
C SER A 23 5.95 2.32 2.93
N PHE A 24 6.87 1.71 3.65
CA PHE A 24 8.18 1.34 3.17
C PHE A 24 8.40 -0.13 3.47
N GLN A 25 8.71 -0.91 2.44
CA GLN A 25 9.02 -2.32 2.56
C GLN A 25 10.38 -2.61 1.93
N PHE A 26 11.15 -3.45 2.59
CA PHE A 26 12.38 -3.98 2.04
C PHE A 26 12.48 -5.48 2.29
N ARG A 27 13.03 -6.19 1.30
CA ARG A 27 13.29 -7.61 1.40
C ARG A 27 14.76 -7.86 1.10
N ASN A 28 15.36 -8.82 1.79
CA ASN A 28 16.69 -9.32 1.47
C ASN A 28 16.56 -10.80 1.11
N PRO A 29 16.22 -11.13 -0.15
CA PRO A 29 16.23 -12.51 -0.59
C PRO A 29 17.66 -13.08 -0.48
N PHE A 30 17.80 -14.27 0.10
CA PHE A 30 19.06 -14.99 0.12
C PHE A 30 19.30 -15.56 -1.28
N GLY A 31 19.93 -14.77 -2.15
CA GLY A 31 20.18 -15.14 -3.53
C GLY A 31 20.95 -14.05 -4.29
N ILE A 32 21.69 -14.50 -5.29
CA ILE A 32 22.40 -13.63 -6.23
C ILE A 32 21.50 -13.45 -7.46
N ASP A 33 21.45 -12.23 -7.98
CA ASP A 33 20.78 -11.94 -9.24
C ASP A 33 21.46 -12.75 -10.37
N PRO A 34 20.77 -13.67 -11.06
CA PRO A 34 21.37 -14.50 -12.11
C PRO A 34 21.82 -13.67 -13.32
N THR A 35 21.31 -12.45 -13.49
CA THR A 35 21.64 -11.56 -14.62
C THR A 35 22.83 -10.65 -14.30
N THR A 36 22.99 -10.19 -13.04
CA THR A 36 24.07 -9.26 -12.68
C THR A 36 25.12 -9.77 -11.70
N GLY A 37 24.96 -10.98 -11.15
CA GLY A 37 25.91 -11.54 -10.17
C GLY A 37 25.97 -10.79 -8.84
N GLY A 38 25.05 -9.83 -8.62
CA GLY A 38 24.99 -8.97 -7.44
C GLY A 38 23.89 -9.39 -6.47
N ARG A 39 23.98 -8.91 -5.22
CA ARG A 39 22.97 -9.14 -4.20
C ARG A 39 21.70 -8.33 -4.49
N LEU A 40 20.55 -9.00 -4.50
CA LEU A 40 19.26 -8.32 -4.63
C LEU A 40 18.84 -7.69 -3.30
N PHE A 41 18.57 -6.40 -3.32
CA PHE A 41 17.93 -5.69 -2.20
C PHE A 41 16.66 -4.95 -2.64
N PRO A 42 15.55 -5.68 -2.90
CA PRO A 42 14.26 -5.09 -3.26
C PRO A 42 13.74 -4.12 -2.21
N GLN A 43 13.36 -2.93 -2.64
CA GLN A 43 12.71 -1.91 -1.83
C GLN A 43 11.52 -1.31 -2.56
N ILE A 44 10.43 -1.09 -1.83
CA ILE A 44 9.20 -0.48 -2.32
C ILE A 44 8.78 0.60 -1.34
N TRP A 45 8.52 1.79 -1.87
CA TRP A 45 7.83 2.87 -1.16
C TRP A 45 6.44 3.00 -1.75
N GLN A 46 5.41 3.07 -0.91
CA GLN A 46 4.05 3.30 -1.35
C GLN A 46 3.46 4.49 -0.61
N ILE A 47 2.80 5.37 -1.35
CA ILE A 47 2.07 6.51 -0.81
C ILE A 47 0.65 6.42 -1.36
N ALA A 48 -0.36 6.50 -0.50
CA ALA A 48 -1.76 6.49 -0.92
C ALA A 48 -2.55 7.62 -0.28
N ILE A 49 -3.51 8.13 -1.06
CA ILE A 49 -4.56 9.04 -0.60
C ILE A 49 -5.89 8.30 -0.69
N MET A 50 -6.69 8.40 0.37
CA MET A 50 -7.89 7.61 0.54
C MET A 50 -9.02 8.46 1.13
N PRO A 51 -9.68 9.32 0.32
CA PRO A 51 -10.93 9.94 0.75
C PRO A 51 -11.95 8.85 1.09
N THR A 52 -12.50 8.93 2.30
CA THR A 52 -13.28 7.86 2.89
C THR A 52 -14.58 8.40 3.49
N PHE A 53 -15.68 7.75 3.16
CA PHE A 53 -16.96 7.93 3.83
C PHE A 53 -17.16 6.83 4.87
N SER A 54 -17.56 7.20 6.08
CA SER A 54 -17.80 6.30 7.21
C SER A 54 -19.11 6.68 7.90
N VAL A 55 -19.80 5.75 8.55
CA VAL A 55 -21.04 6.03 9.30
C VAL A 55 -20.77 6.65 10.69
N GLY A 56 -19.50 6.84 11.05
CA GLY A 56 -19.10 7.59 12.25
C GLY A 56 -17.61 7.95 12.28
N SER A 57 -17.24 8.74 13.30
CA SER A 57 -15.89 9.24 13.53
C SER A 57 -15.08 8.26 14.40
N GLY A 58 -14.06 7.64 13.81
CA GLY A 58 -13.13 6.78 14.54
C GLY A 58 -12.36 5.86 13.60
N THR A 59 -11.12 5.53 13.97
CA THR A 59 -10.20 4.76 13.09
C THR A 59 -10.72 3.34 12.87
N TYR A 60 -11.40 2.81 13.88
CA TYR A 60 -12.01 1.47 13.88
C TYR A 60 -13.49 1.48 13.49
N THR A 61 -14.09 2.64 13.23
CA THR A 61 -15.50 2.72 12.85
C THR A 61 -15.71 2.15 11.46
N ARG A 62 -16.68 1.25 11.33
CA ARG A 62 -17.15 0.63 10.08
C ARG A 62 -18.68 0.62 10.07
N PRO A 63 -19.34 0.53 8.90
CA PRO A 63 -18.78 0.38 7.55
C PRO A 63 -18.10 1.65 7.03
N GLN A 64 -17.21 1.47 6.06
CA GLN A 64 -16.59 2.58 5.34
C GLN A 64 -16.46 2.27 3.84
N ILE A 65 -16.51 3.33 3.03
CA ILE A 65 -16.29 3.30 1.59
C ILE A 65 -15.10 4.22 1.30
N ARG A 66 -14.07 3.71 0.63
CA ARG A 66 -12.85 4.46 0.30
C ARG A 66 -12.65 4.50 -1.20
N LEU A 67 -12.37 5.69 -1.72
CA LEU A 67 -11.72 5.81 -3.02
C LEU A 67 -10.21 5.86 -2.75
N ILE A 68 -9.43 5.04 -3.44
CA ILE A 68 -8.01 4.81 -3.17
C ILE A 68 -7.23 5.20 -4.41
N TYR A 69 -6.29 6.12 -4.24
CA TYR A 69 -5.24 6.36 -5.22
C TYR A 69 -3.88 6.12 -4.56
N ALA A 70 -3.11 5.17 -5.06
CA ALA A 70 -1.81 4.80 -4.54
C ALA A 70 -0.72 4.90 -5.62
N LEU A 71 0.45 5.36 -5.20
CA LEU A 71 1.67 5.45 -5.98
C LEU A 71 2.74 4.60 -5.31
N SER A 72 3.29 3.65 -6.05
CA SER A 72 4.37 2.78 -5.59
C SER A 72 5.64 3.04 -6.38
N VAL A 73 6.75 3.29 -5.68
CA VAL A 73 8.08 3.54 -6.22
C VAL A 73 8.96 2.32 -5.93
N LEU A 74 9.44 1.67 -6.99
CA LEU A 74 10.23 0.45 -6.91
C LEU A 74 11.69 0.73 -7.31
N ASN A 75 12.63 0.26 -6.49
CA ASN A 75 14.05 0.29 -6.87
C ASN A 75 14.36 -0.77 -7.95
N ASN A 76 15.55 -0.72 -8.54
CA ASN A 76 15.93 -1.64 -9.62
C ASN A 76 15.82 -3.11 -9.19
N SER A 77 16.28 -3.43 -7.98
CA SER A 77 16.21 -4.78 -7.41
C SER A 77 14.77 -5.28 -7.24
N ALA A 78 13.83 -4.42 -6.83
CA ALA A 78 12.41 -4.75 -6.72
C ALA A 78 11.77 -4.96 -8.08
N ARG A 79 12.18 -4.20 -9.10
CA ARG A 79 11.68 -4.44 -10.45
C ARG A 79 12.17 -5.77 -11.02
N ARG A 80 13.40 -6.17 -10.70
CA ARG A 80 13.94 -7.46 -11.14
C ARG A 80 13.28 -8.68 -10.51
N THR A 81 12.39 -8.51 -9.52
CA THR A 81 11.58 -9.63 -9.01
C THR A 81 10.42 -9.98 -9.93
N TYR A 82 10.05 -9.10 -10.87
CA TYR A 82 9.10 -9.44 -11.94
C TYR A 82 9.77 -10.33 -12.99
N ALA A 83 8.98 -11.16 -13.66
CA ALA A 83 9.42 -11.95 -14.81
C ALA A 83 9.96 -11.03 -15.92
N GLU A 84 10.86 -11.55 -16.74
CA GLU A 84 11.59 -10.72 -17.72
C GLU A 84 10.68 -10.01 -18.72
N ASP A 85 9.60 -10.69 -19.11
CA ASP A 85 8.61 -10.22 -20.08
C ASP A 85 7.49 -9.39 -19.46
N ASP A 86 7.46 -9.22 -18.13
CA ASP A 86 6.42 -8.42 -17.47
C ASP A 86 6.68 -6.92 -17.74
N PRO A 87 5.76 -6.17 -18.37
CA PRO A 87 5.94 -4.75 -18.64
C PRO A 87 6.18 -3.91 -17.38
N ARG A 88 5.71 -4.37 -16.21
CA ARG A 88 5.93 -3.70 -14.91
C ARG A 88 7.40 -3.69 -14.50
N ARG A 89 8.22 -4.63 -15.00
CA ARG A 89 9.68 -4.70 -14.76
C ARG A 89 10.41 -3.43 -15.20
N ASN A 90 9.89 -2.75 -16.23
CA ASN A 90 10.48 -1.52 -16.74
C ASN A 90 9.91 -0.26 -16.09
N GLN A 91 8.91 -0.39 -15.22
CA GLN A 91 8.20 0.73 -14.60
C GLN A 91 8.70 0.98 -13.17
N LYS A 92 9.43 2.09 -12.97
CA LYS A 92 9.84 2.55 -11.64
C LYS A 92 8.66 2.98 -10.77
N LEU A 93 7.62 3.52 -11.40
CA LEU A 93 6.43 4.05 -10.77
C LEU A 93 5.24 3.19 -11.17
N GLN A 94 4.44 2.78 -10.20
CA GLN A 94 3.20 2.05 -10.41
C GLN A 94 2.05 2.84 -9.77
N HIS A 95 0.98 3.02 -10.52
CA HIS A 95 -0.21 3.74 -10.07
C HIS A 95 -1.35 2.74 -9.86
N PHE A 96 -2.09 2.93 -8.78
CA PHE A 96 -3.29 2.17 -8.49
C PHE A 96 -4.44 3.14 -8.20
N LEU A 97 -5.57 2.95 -8.89
CA LEU A 97 -6.82 3.64 -8.62
C LEU A 97 -7.90 2.59 -8.41
N GLY A 98 -8.62 2.67 -7.29
CA GLY A 98 -9.64 1.70 -6.95
C GLY A 98 -10.64 2.22 -5.94
N VAL A 99 -11.74 1.49 -5.79
CA VAL A 99 -12.76 1.73 -4.76
C VAL A 99 -12.81 0.50 -3.86
N GLY A 100 -12.84 0.73 -2.55
CA GLY A 100 -12.91 -0.33 -1.54
C GLY A 100 -14.08 -0.09 -0.59
N VAL A 101 -14.75 -1.16 -0.21
CA VAL A 101 -15.76 -1.16 0.87
C VAL A 101 -15.29 -2.12 1.95
N GLU A 102 -15.27 -1.68 3.20
CA GLU A 102 -14.81 -2.49 4.33
C GLU A 102 -15.83 -2.41 5.46
N TRP A 103 -16.31 -3.57 5.90
CA TRP A 103 -17.34 -3.74 6.92
C TRP A 103 -17.03 -4.98 7.78
N TRP A 104 -17.09 -4.83 9.10
CA TRP A 104 -17.11 -5.95 10.05
C TRP A 104 -18.54 -6.32 10.44
N PHE A 105 -18.88 -7.60 10.41
CA PHE A 105 -20.11 -8.15 11.01
C PHE A 105 -19.76 -8.78 12.37
N ASN A 106 -20.62 -8.66 13.38
CA ASN A 106 -20.40 -9.17 14.75
C ASN A 106 -19.13 -8.64 15.48
N SER A 107 -18.90 -7.33 15.47
CA SER A 107 -17.78 -6.72 16.23
C SER A 107 -18.04 -6.54 17.74
N SER A 108 -19.14 -7.07 18.27
CA SER A 108 -19.47 -7.03 19.70
C SER A 108 -19.71 -8.45 20.21
N TYR A 109 -18.71 -9.04 20.88
CA TYR A 109 -18.99 -10.01 21.94
C TYR A 109 -19.54 -9.19 23.11
N ARG A 110 -20.79 -9.43 23.47
CA ARG A 110 -21.37 -8.96 24.73
C ARG A 110 -21.53 -10.16 25.64
#